data_AF-A0A382MF07-F1
#
_entry.id   AF-A0A382MF07-F1
#
_cell.length_a   1.000
_cell.length_b   1.000
_cell.length_c   1.000
_cell.angle_alpha   90.00
_cell.angle_beta   90.00
_cell.angle_gamma   90.00
#
_symmetry.space_group_name_H-M   'P 1'
#
loop_
_entity.id
_entity.type
_entity.pdbx_description
1 polymer ?
#
loop_
_entity_poly.entity_id
_entity_poly.type
_entity_poly.pdbx_seq_one_letter_code
_entity_poly.pdbx_strand_id
1 'polypeptide(L)'
;MKRLIKSYTRRDILKAGTASTFALNFFPSRVFGANDRIAVAGIGAGGKGTADIAGSAAAGADIVALCDVDPRRGAGSYRKYPKAKRFTDFRVMLDKFGKSIDACTVSTPDHTHAVATMKALQMGKHCYTQKPLTHDVWEARQLVQQAAKSKVSTQMGNQAHAAEPIRRVVELVRAGIIGNVTEAHIWTNRPIWPQGMAKRLSKAPAPANVDWDLWLGPAPFREYGEGYLPFKWRGWW
;
A
#
# COMPACT_ATOMS: atom_id res chain seq x y z
N MET A 1 49.76 -23.83 -55.94
CA MET A 1 49.28 -24.32 -54.64
C MET A 1 50.31 -23.96 -53.56
N LYS A 2 50.12 -22.86 -52.81
CA LYS A 2 50.89 -22.53 -51.59
C LYS A 2 49.92 -21.95 -50.57
N ARG A 3 49.75 -22.65 -49.46
CA ARG A 3 48.83 -22.36 -48.36
C ARG A 3 49.53 -21.36 -47.42
N LEU A 4 49.04 -20.12 -47.35
CA LEU A 4 49.51 -19.12 -46.39
C LEU A 4 48.91 -19.44 -45.01
N ILE A 5 49.72 -20.00 -44.10
CA ILE A 5 49.37 -20.10 -42.69
C ILE A 5 49.66 -18.73 -42.06
N LYS A 6 48.62 -18.00 -41.67
CA LYS A 6 48.77 -16.78 -40.86
C LYS A 6 49.27 -17.18 -39.46
N SER A 7 50.46 -16.69 -39.09
CA SER A 7 50.98 -16.74 -37.74
C SER A 7 50.43 -15.55 -36.95
N TYR A 8 49.73 -15.83 -35.84
CA TYR A 8 49.26 -14.80 -34.91
C TYR A 8 50.28 -14.64 -33.79
N THR A 9 50.69 -13.41 -33.49
CA THR A 9 51.64 -13.13 -32.42
C THR A 9 50.96 -13.10 -31.05
N ARG A 10 51.70 -13.29 -29.96
CA ARG A 10 51.17 -13.16 -28.58
C ARG A 10 50.50 -11.80 -28.31
N ARG A 11 50.88 -10.75 -29.05
CA ARG A 11 50.24 -9.42 -28.99
C ARG A 11 48.89 -9.37 -29.71
N ASP A 12 48.69 -10.18 -30.75
CA ASP A 12 47.40 -10.28 -31.44
C ASP A 12 46.37 -11.04 -30.58
N ILE A 13 46.82 -12.02 -29.79
CA ILE A 13 45.99 -12.74 -28.82
C ILE A 13 45.56 -11.82 -27.65
N LEU A 14 46.42 -10.91 -27.21
CA LEU A 14 46.07 -9.91 -26.18
C LEU A 14 45.08 -8.85 -26.69
N LYS A 15 45.11 -8.51 -27.98
CA LYS A 15 44.10 -7.61 -28.59
C LYS A 15 42.76 -8.30 -28.85
N ALA A 16 42.73 -9.63 -28.94
CA ALA A 16 41.51 -10.43 -29.06
C ALA A 16 40.85 -10.76 -27.70
N GLY A 17 41.48 -10.38 -26.57
CA GLY A 17 41.03 -10.70 -25.22
C GLY A 17 39.94 -9.80 -24.63
N THR A 18 39.48 -8.76 -25.33
CA THR A 18 38.47 -7.81 -24.82
C THR A 18 37.02 -8.17 -25.17
N ALA A 19 36.75 -9.36 -25.72
CA ALA A 19 35.42 -9.72 -26.22
C ALA A 19 34.70 -10.88 -25.50
N SER A 20 35.23 -11.43 -24.40
CA SER A 20 34.64 -12.64 -23.79
C SER A 20 34.62 -12.62 -22.26
N THR A 21 33.81 -11.75 -21.68
CA THR A 21 33.16 -12.00 -20.39
C THR A 21 31.84 -11.23 -20.32
N PHE A 22 30.85 -11.64 -21.11
CA PHE A 22 29.46 -11.55 -20.63
C PHE A 22 29.33 -12.56 -19.49
N ALA A 23 29.89 -12.22 -18.33
CA ALA A 23 29.39 -12.76 -17.10
C ALA A 23 27.93 -12.29 -17.05
N LEU A 24 27.00 -13.22 -17.21
CA LEU A 24 25.64 -13.06 -16.71
C LEU A 24 25.76 -12.89 -15.20
N ASN A 25 26.15 -11.70 -14.78
CA ASN A 25 26.03 -11.30 -13.40
C ASN A 25 24.53 -11.14 -13.19
N PHE A 26 23.90 -12.21 -12.72
CA PHE A 26 22.70 -12.13 -11.91
C PHE A 26 23.10 -11.41 -10.61
N PHE A 27 23.36 -10.10 -10.72
CA PHE A 27 23.29 -9.23 -9.57
C PHE A 27 21.81 -9.15 -9.21
N PRO A 28 21.37 -9.55 -8.00
CA PRO A 28 20.06 -9.12 -7.53
C PRO A 28 20.04 -7.61 -7.70
N SER A 29 19.03 -7.11 -8.43
CA SER A 29 18.88 -5.69 -8.71
C SER A 29 18.72 -4.95 -7.39
N ARG A 30 19.85 -4.47 -6.85
CA ARG A 30 20.01 -3.65 -5.65
C ARG A 30 19.73 -4.38 -4.33
N VAL A 31 20.79 -4.83 -3.68
CA VAL A 31 20.79 -4.89 -2.20
C VAL A 31 20.88 -3.45 -1.72
N PHE A 32 19.74 -2.82 -1.43
CA PHE A 32 19.72 -1.48 -0.83
C PHE A 32 20.44 -1.52 0.53
N GLY A 33 21.46 -0.68 0.68
CA GLY A 33 22.11 -0.44 1.97
C GLY A 33 21.08 0.07 2.98
N ALA A 34 21.35 -0.04 4.28
CA ALA A 34 20.39 0.39 5.31
C ALA A 34 19.95 1.86 5.15
N ASN A 35 20.81 2.71 4.60
CA ASN A 35 20.53 4.13 4.34
C ASN A 35 19.75 4.39 3.04
N ASP A 36 19.60 3.40 2.16
CA ASP A 36 18.88 3.53 0.89
C ASP A 36 17.48 2.91 0.93
N ARG A 37 17.07 2.36 2.08
CA ARG A 37 15.74 1.74 2.25
C ARG A 37 14.72 2.80 2.61
N ILE A 38 13.58 2.75 1.94
CA ILE A 38 12.42 3.59 2.25
C ILE A 38 11.88 3.20 3.63
N ALA A 39 11.81 4.16 4.54
CA ALA A 39 11.20 4.01 5.85
C ALA A 39 9.67 4.12 5.76
N VAL A 40 8.97 3.03 6.04
CA VAL A 40 7.51 2.92 5.89
C VAL A 40 6.82 2.88 7.25
N ALA A 41 5.76 3.67 7.39
CA ALA A 41 4.80 3.58 8.48
C ALA A 41 3.50 2.88 8.04
N GLY A 42 2.94 2.02 8.91
CA GLY A 42 1.64 1.41 8.72
C GLY A 42 0.55 2.09 9.55
N ILE A 43 -0.43 2.72 8.92
CA ILE A 43 -1.62 3.31 9.55
C ILE A 43 -2.79 2.35 9.36
N GLY A 44 -3.24 1.73 10.45
CA GLY A 44 -4.07 0.52 10.42
C GLY A 44 -3.18 -0.71 10.26
N ALA A 45 -2.73 -1.30 11.37
CA ALA A 45 -1.74 -2.38 11.38
C ALA A 45 -2.34 -3.79 11.42
N GLY A 46 -3.65 -3.92 11.62
CA GLY A 46 -4.39 -5.18 11.53
C GLY A 46 -5.09 -5.42 10.19
N GLY A 47 -5.73 -6.59 10.05
CA GLY A 47 -6.59 -6.91 8.90
C GLY A 47 -5.85 -6.77 7.56
N LYS A 48 -6.38 -5.91 6.67
CA LYS A 48 -5.78 -5.69 5.35
C LYS A 48 -4.40 -5.04 5.44
N GLY A 49 -4.20 -4.15 6.42
CA GLY A 49 -2.93 -3.46 6.65
C GLY A 49 -1.78 -4.40 6.94
N THR A 50 -2.04 -5.56 7.59
CA THR A 50 -1.01 -6.60 7.79
C THR A 50 -0.38 -7.04 6.47
N ALA A 51 -1.19 -7.19 5.41
CA ALA A 51 -0.69 -7.58 4.09
C ALA A 51 0.01 -6.41 3.37
N ASP A 52 -0.44 -5.18 3.54
CA ASP A 52 0.20 -4.01 2.91
C ASP A 52 1.56 -3.72 3.53
N ILE A 53 1.67 -3.74 4.86
CA ILE A 53 2.93 -3.62 5.60
C ILE A 53 3.89 -4.75 5.18
N ALA A 54 3.39 -5.99 5.12
CA ALA A 54 4.20 -7.12 4.68
C ALA A 54 4.67 -7.00 3.23
N GLY A 55 3.82 -6.48 2.34
CA GLY A 55 4.17 -6.18 0.96
C GLY A 55 5.26 -5.12 0.84
N SER A 56 5.17 -4.03 1.61
CA SER A 56 6.22 -3.01 1.68
C SER A 56 7.55 -3.60 2.15
N ALA A 57 7.53 -4.40 3.22
CA ALA A 57 8.74 -5.06 3.73
C ALA A 57 9.35 -6.03 2.70
N ALA A 58 8.50 -6.82 2.02
CA ALA A 58 8.93 -7.74 0.97
C ALA A 58 9.52 -7.01 -0.25
N ALA A 59 9.09 -5.78 -0.51
CA ALA A 59 9.66 -4.90 -1.53
C ALA A 59 10.98 -4.22 -1.09
N GLY A 60 11.48 -4.52 0.12
CA GLY A 60 12.75 -4.02 0.63
C GLY A 60 12.67 -2.78 1.53
N ALA A 61 11.46 -2.32 1.87
CA ALA A 61 11.27 -1.20 2.79
C ALA A 61 11.59 -1.57 4.25
N ASP A 62 12.00 -0.58 5.05
CA ASP A 62 12.11 -0.74 6.50
C ASP A 62 10.81 -0.32 7.19
N ILE A 63 10.26 -1.16 8.06
CA ILE A 63 9.01 -0.87 8.76
C ILE A 63 9.35 -0.20 10.09
N VAL A 64 9.23 1.13 10.13
CA VAL A 64 9.74 1.96 11.23
C VAL A 64 8.67 2.35 12.24
N ALA A 65 7.39 2.38 11.83
CA ALA A 65 6.28 2.73 12.70
C ALA A 65 5.00 1.99 12.33
N LEU A 66 4.20 1.65 13.35
CA LEU A 66 2.91 0.97 13.21
C LEU A 66 1.88 1.64 14.10
N CYS A 67 0.71 1.93 13.55
CA CYS A 67 -0.37 2.63 14.21
C CYS A 67 -1.68 1.83 14.11
N ASP A 68 -2.32 1.55 15.23
CA ASP A 68 -3.65 0.94 15.26
C ASP A 68 -4.39 1.34 16.54
N VAL A 69 -5.65 1.75 16.41
CA VAL A 69 -6.52 2.12 17.54
C VAL A 69 -6.93 0.91 18.39
N ASP A 70 -6.84 -0.30 17.82
CA ASP A 70 -6.98 -1.57 18.55
C ASP A 70 -5.64 -2.33 18.55
N PRO A 71 -4.86 -2.31 19.65
CA PRO A 71 -3.56 -2.97 19.71
C PRO A 71 -3.65 -4.49 19.52
N ARG A 72 -4.81 -5.12 19.76
CA ARG A 72 -5.00 -6.56 19.50
C ARG A 72 -5.03 -6.84 18.00
N ARG A 73 -5.58 -5.91 17.21
CA ARG A 73 -5.63 -6.02 15.74
C ARG A 73 -4.24 -5.88 15.14
N GLY A 74 -3.42 -4.96 15.66
CA GLY A 74 -2.04 -4.76 15.24
C GLY A 74 -1.05 -5.81 15.74
N ALA A 75 -1.43 -6.67 16.70
CA ALA A 75 -0.52 -7.56 17.41
C ALA A 75 0.33 -8.47 16.50
N GLY A 76 -0.24 -8.96 15.40
CA GLY A 76 0.51 -9.77 14.41
C GLY A 76 1.64 -8.99 13.75
N SER A 77 1.35 -7.76 13.29
CA SER A 77 2.35 -6.85 12.71
C SER A 77 3.38 -6.43 13.76
N TYR A 78 2.96 -6.15 15.01
CA TYR A 78 3.87 -5.78 16.10
C TYR A 78 4.87 -6.87 16.47
N ARG A 79 4.48 -8.14 16.40
CA ARG A 79 5.39 -9.28 16.61
C ARG A 79 6.34 -9.45 15.44
N LYS A 80 5.86 -9.27 14.21
CA LYS A 80 6.66 -9.43 12.99
C LYS A 80 7.69 -8.31 12.80
N TYR A 81 7.36 -7.09 13.22
CA TYR A 81 8.21 -5.91 13.12
C TYR A 81 8.49 -5.32 14.51
N PRO A 82 9.23 -6.02 15.38
CA PRO A 82 9.38 -5.64 16.79
C PRO A 82 10.14 -4.34 17.01
N LYS A 83 10.94 -3.90 16.02
CA LYS A 83 11.69 -2.64 16.06
C LYS A 83 10.83 -1.42 15.71
N ALA A 84 9.68 -1.61 15.05
CA ALA A 84 8.79 -0.53 14.66
C ALA A 84 8.20 0.15 15.91
N LYS A 85 8.23 1.49 15.94
CA LYS A 85 7.58 2.26 16.99
C LYS A 85 6.06 2.11 16.90
N ARG A 86 5.40 1.92 18.03
CA ARG A 86 3.95 1.65 18.09
C ARG A 86 3.20 2.92 18.50
N PHE A 87 2.09 3.17 17.84
CA PHE A 87 1.22 4.31 18.10
C PHE A 87 -0.25 3.87 18.06
N THR A 88 -1.10 4.63 18.70
CA THR A 88 -2.57 4.45 18.64
C THR A 88 -3.21 5.49 17.72
N ASP A 89 -2.63 6.69 17.65
CA ASP A 89 -3.10 7.81 16.85
C ASP A 89 -2.06 8.16 15.77
N PHE A 90 -2.49 8.15 14.51
CA PHE A 90 -1.62 8.44 13.37
C PHE A 90 -1.17 9.90 13.34
N ARG A 91 -1.94 10.82 13.91
CA ARG A 91 -1.59 12.25 13.99
C ARG A 91 -0.38 12.41 14.91
N VAL A 92 -0.43 11.79 16.09
CA VAL A 92 0.68 11.76 17.04
C VAL A 92 1.89 11.06 16.46
N MET A 93 1.70 9.94 15.74
CA MET A 93 2.79 9.25 15.05
C MET A 93 3.48 10.17 14.05
N LEU A 94 2.71 10.82 13.17
CA LEU A 94 3.26 11.69 12.15
C LEU A 94 3.90 12.95 12.75
N ASP A 95 3.30 13.56 13.76
CA ASP A 95 3.85 14.77 14.40
C ASP A 95 5.16 14.47 15.16
N LYS A 96 5.23 13.35 15.90
CA LYS A 96 6.42 13.01 16.72
C LYS A 96 7.50 12.26 15.95
N PHE A 97 7.12 11.46 14.96
CA PHE A 97 8.01 10.51 14.29
C PHE A 97 8.03 10.67 12.76
N GLY A 98 7.29 11.62 12.21
CA GLY A 98 7.19 11.84 10.76
C GLY A 98 8.50 12.20 10.07
N LYS A 99 9.51 12.73 10.78
CA LYS A 99 10.84 12.96 10.22
C LYS A 99 11.59 11.66 9.86
N SER A 100 11.22 10.55 10.51
CA SER A 100 11.81 9.23 10.29
C SER A 100 10.97 8.35 9.36
N ILE A 101 9.97 8.92 8.69
CA ILE A 101 9.03 8.21 7.80
C ILE A 101 9.15 8.83 6.42
N ASP A 102 9.35 8.01 5.39
CA ASP A 102 9.35 8.42 3.99
C ASP A 102 7.99 8.17 3.34
N ALA A 103 7.34 7.06 3.72
CA ALA A 103 6.10 6.62 3.13
C ALA A 103 5.11 6.06 4.17
N CYS A 104 3.82 6.19 3.89
CA CYS A 104 2.75 5.62 4.69
C CYS A 104 1.93 4.62 3.87
N THR A 105 1.59 3.49 4.49
CA THR A 105 0.45 2.66 4.08
C THR A 105 -0.75 3.03 4.96
N VAL A 106 -1.93 3.22 4.36
CA VAL A 106 -3.17 3.58 5.04
C VAL A 106 -4.20 2.49 4.78
N SER A 107 -4.64 1.79 5.82
CA SER A 107 -5.51 0.60 5.79
C SER A 107 -6.49 0.58 6.97
N THR A 108 -6.89 1.76 7.42
CA THR A 108 -7.86 1.99 8.48
C THR A 108 -9.29 1.73 7.98
N PRO A 109 -10.34 1.96 8.80
CA PRO A 109 -11.70 2.04 8.27
C PRO A 109 -11.86 3.15 7.22
N ASP A 110 -12.77 2.95 6.27
CA ASP A 110 -12.94 3.74 5.04
C ASP A 110 -13.13 5.22 5.36
N HIS A 111 -13.86 5.54 6.43
CA HIS A 111 -14.13 6.91 6.88
C HIS A 111 -12.92 7.68 7.40
N THR A 112 -11.79 7.02 7.64
CA THR A 112 -10.54 7.68 8.08
C THR A 112 -9.48 7.77 6.99
N HIS A 113 -9.67 7.08 5.85
CA HIS A 113 -8.68 7.04 4.78
C HIS A 113 -8.31 8.44 4.29
N ALA A 114 -9.31 9.25 3.93
CA ALA A 114 -9.09 10.57 3.35
C ALA A 114 -8.25 11.47 4.27
N VAL A 115 -8.59 11.55 5.55
CA VAL A 115 -7.89 12.43 6.51
C VAL A 115 -6.48 11.94 6.84
N ALA A 116 -6.26 10.63 6.93
CA ALA A 116 -4.94 10.06 7.16
C ALA A 116 -4.03 10.26 5.93
N THR A 117 -4.55 10.02 4.74
CA THR A 117 -3.84 10.25 3.46
C THR A 117 -3.53 11.73 3.29
N MET A 118 -4.50 12.63 3.50
CA MET A 118 -4.30 14.07 3.40
C MET A 118 -3.15 14.54 4.31
N LYS A 119 -3.16 14.14 5.58
CA LYS A 119 -2.10 14.49 6.54
C LYS A 119 -0.73 13.97 6.09
N ALA A 120 -0.65 12.73 5.61
CA ALA A 120 0.59 12.17 5.08
C ALA A 120 1.12 12.97 3.87
N LEU A 121 0.25 13.32 2.92
CA LEU A 121 0.62 14.10 1.74
C LEU A 121 1.05 15.53 2.10
N GLN A 122 0.37 16.19 3.03
CA GLN A 122 0.74 17.52 3.54
C GLN A 122 2.12 17.51 4.21
N MET A 123 2.54 16.37 4.74
CA MET A 123 3.87 16.17 5.33
C MET A 123 4.91 15.64 4.34
N GLY A 124 4.60 15.65 3.04
CA GLY A 124 5.51 15.23 1.98
C GLY A 124 5.84 13.73 2.03
N LYS A 125 4.90 12.89 2.49
CA LYS A 125 5.09 11.44 2.56
C LYS A 125 4.48 10.76 1.35
N HIS A 126 5.20 9.80 0.77
CA HIS A 126 4.61 8.90 -0.23
C HIS A 126 3.46 8.13 0.42
N CYS A 127 2.38 7.87 -0.32
CA CYS A 127 1.20 7.28 0.30
C CYS A 127 0.56 6.19 -0.55
N TYR A 128 0.45 5.00 0.03
CA TYR A 128 -0.40 3.92 -0.47
C TYR A 128 -1.65 3.84 0.41
N THR A 129 -2.83 4.04 -0.14
CA THR A 129 -4.10 4.04 0.63
C THR A 129 -5.04 2.96 0.11
N GLN A 130 -5.60 2.15 0.99
CA GLN A 130 -6.53 1.09 0.59
C GLN A 130 -7.80 1.63 -0.05
N LYS A 131 -8.44 0.77 -0.83
CA LYS A 131 -9.78 1.04 -1.37
C LYS A 131 -10.85 0.83 -0.29
N PRO A 132 -11.99 1.53 -0.39
CA PRO A 132 -12.18 2.76 -1.17
C PRO A 132 -11.25 3.86 -0.67
N LEU A 133 -10.71 4.70 -1.56
CA LEU A 133 -9.78 5.77 -1.18
C LEU A 133 -10.43 6.78 -0.23
N THR A 134 -11.70 7.05 -0.43
CA THR A 134 -12.48 8.08 0.27
C THR A 134 -13.90 7.59 0.52
N HIS A 135 -14.58 8.26 1.43
CA HIS A 135 -16.01 8.06 1.65
C HIS A 135 -16.84 8.71 0.54
N ASP A 136 -16.47 9.94 0.12
CA ASP A 136 -17.21 10.67 -0.90
C ASP A 136 -16.33 11.27 -2.01
N VAL A 137 -16.99 11.88 -3.00
CA VAL A 137 -16.34 12.50 -4.18
C VAL A 137 -15.62 13.80 -3.81
N TRP A 138 -16.10 14.55 -2.81
CA TRP A 138 -15.46 15.79 -2.40
C TRP A 138 -14.09 15.51 -1.79
N GLU A 139 -13.99 14.53 -0.89
CA GLU A 139 -12.73 14.06 -0.31
C GLU A 139 -11.75 13.62 -1.40
N ALA A 140 -12.23 12.88 -2.41
CA ALA A 140 -11.38 12.43 -3.52
C ALA A 140 -10.80 13.63 -4.30
N ARG A 141 -11.62 14.65 -4.56
CA ARG A 141 -11.17 15.90 -5.21
C ARG A 141 -10.14 16.64 -4.37
N GLN A 142 -10.31 16.69 -3.05
CA GLN A 142 -9.33 17.30 -2.15
C GLN A 142 -7.99 16.56 -2.20
N LEU A 143 -8.01 15.22 -2.17
CA LEU A 143 -6.79 14.42 -2.26
C LEU A 143 -6.07 14.60 -3.59
N VAL A 144 -6.79 14.69 -4.71
CA VAL A 144 -6.20 14.98 -6.03
C VAL A 144 -5.47 16.33 -6.01
N GLN A 145 -6.11 17.38 -5.49
CA GLN A 145 -5.50 18.71 -5.40
C GLN A 145 -4.26 18.71 -4.51
N GLN A 146 -4.31 17.98 -3.39
CA GLN A 146 -3.16 17.87 -2.50
C GLN A 146 -2.01 17.07 -3.15
N ALA A 147 -2.31 15.93 -3.76
CA ALA A 147 -1.31 15.08 -4.41
C ALA A 147 -0.56 15.83 -5.52
N ALA A 148 -1.27 16.65 -6.31
CA ALA A 148 -0.67 17.51 -7.34
C ALA A 148 0.35 18.51 -6.77
N LYS A 149 0.19 18.93 -5.51
CA LYS A 149 1.09 19.88 -4.83
C LYS A 149 2.23 19.18 -4.09
N SER A 150 2.01 17.96 -3.58
CA SER A 150 2.91 17.32 -2.62
C SER A 150 4.20 16.75 -3.21
N LYS A 151 4.38 16.69 -4.55
CA LYS A 151 5.56 16.11 -5.22
C LYS A 151 5.94 14.71 -4.71
N VAL A 152 4.95 13.91 -4.31
CA VAL A 152 5.11 12.55 -3.80
C VAL A 152 4.36 11.55 -4.66
N SER A 153 4.85 10.32 -4.68
CA SER A 153 4.14 9.17 -5.26
C SER A 153 2.92 8.80 -4.40
N THR A 154 1.78 8.61 -5.06
CA THR A 154 0.54 8.13 -4.43
C THR A 154 -0.01 6.93 -5.19
N GLN A 155 -0.65 6.02 -4.47
CA GLN A 155 -1.30 4.86 -5.07
C GLN A 155 -2.51 4.41 -4.23
N MET A 156 -3.66 4.18 -4.89
CA MET A 156 -4.79 3.50 -4.26
C MET A 156 -4.62 1.98 -4.35
N GLY A 157 -4.97 1.28 -3.28
CA GLY A 157 -4.90 -0.17 -3.15
C GLY A 157 -5.96 -0.96 -3.92
N ASN A 158 -6.07 -0.74 -5.22
CA ASN A 158 -6.88 -1.56 -6.13
C ASN A 158 -6.08 -2.77 -6.65
N GLN A 159 -5.84 -3.75 -5.79
CA GLN A 159 -4.92 -4.88 -6.09
C GLN A 159 -5.28 -5.62 -7.38
N ALA A 160 -6.57 -5.90 -7.59
CA ALA A 160 -7.02 -6.61 -8.79
C ALA A 160 -6.66 -5.85 -10.08
N HIS A 161 -6.76 -4.52 -10.08
CA HIS A 161 -6.43 -3.69 -11.25
C HIS A 161 -4.92 -3.47 -11.42
N ALA A 162 -4.13 -3.74 -10.37
CA ALA A 162 -2.68 -3.65 -10.40
C ALA A 162 -1.99 -4.98 -10.77
N ALA A 163 -2.75 -6.07 -10.91
CA ALA A 163 -2.23 -7.41 -11.16
C ALA A 163 -2.32 -7.82 -12.65
N GLU A 164 -1.47 -8.78 -13.01
CA GLU A 164 -1.31 -9.29 -14.38
C GLU A 164 -2.62 -9.66 -15.10
N PRO A 165 -3.61 -10.34 -14.47
CA PRO A 165 -4.83 -10.71 -15.19
C PRO A 165 -5.57 -9.51 -15.78
N ILE A 166 -5.72 -8.42 -15.02
CA ILE A 166 -6.42 -7.22 -15.50
C ILE A 166 -5.54 -6.42 -16.46
N ARG A 167 -4.23 -6.34 -16.21
CA ARG A 167 -3.30 -5.68 -17.14
C ARG A 167 -3.34 -6.33 -18.52
N ARG A 168 -3.28 -7.65 -18.59
CA ARG A 168 -3.42 -8.41 -19.83
C ARG A 168 -4.75 -8.14 -20.53
N VAL A 169 -5.87 -8.17 -19.81
CA VAL A 169 -7.19 -7.87 -20.42
C VAL A 169 -7.21 -6.45 -21.01
N VAL A 170 -6.68 -5.46 -20.29
CA VAL A 170 -6.58 -4.07 -20.79
C VAL A 170 -5.71 -3.99 -22.04
N GLU A 171 -4.59 -4.70 -22.08
CA GLU A 171 -3.72 -4.76 -23.26
C GLU A 171 -4.43 -5.37 -24.46
N LEU A 172 -5.13 -6.51 -24.28
CA LEU A 172 -5.88 -7.17 -25.35
C LEU A 172 -6.96 -6.27 -25.95
N VAL A 173 -7.70 -5.55 -25.09
CA VAL A 173 -8.74 -4.60 -25.51
C VAL A 173 -8.12 -3.43 -26.27
N ARG A 174 -7.07 -2.80 -25.73
CA ARG A 174 -6.41 -1.64 -26.36
C ARG A 174 -5.70 -1.97 -27.66
N ALA A 175 -5.17 -3.19 -27.78
CA ALA A 175 -4.56 -3.69 -29.01
C ALA A 175 -5.60 -4.08 -30.08
N GLY A 176 -6.89 -4.04 -29.76
CA GLY A 176 -7.97 -4.40 -30.70
C GLY A 176 -8.09 -5.90 -30.97
N ILE A 177 -7.43 -6.76 -30.17
CA ILE A 177 -7.33 -8.21 -30.42
C ILE A 177 -8.70 -8.89 -30.39
N ILE A 178 -9.62 -8.40 -29.54
CA ILE A 178 -10.98 -8.95 -29.41
C ILE A 178 -12.04 -8.11 -30.14
N GLY A 179 -11.61 -7.16 -30.98
CA GLY A 179 -12.49 -6.21 -31.65
C GLY A 179 -13.11 -5.17 -30.72
N ASN A 180 -14.16 -4.49 -31.18
CA ASN A 180 -14.89 -3.51 -30.38
C ASN A 180 -15.73 -4.21 -29.31
N VAL A 181 -15.39 -3.97 -28.04
CA VAL A 181 -16.17 -4.48 -26.91
C VAL A 181 -17.51 -3.74 -26.84
N THR A 182 -18.61 -4.46 -27.03
CA THR A 182 -19.99 -3.91 -26.96
C THR A 182 -20.71 -4.28 -25.67
N GLU A 183 -20.25 -5.32 -24.96
CA GLU A 183 -20.90 -5.82 -23.74
C GLU A 183 -19.89 -6.43 -22.77
N ALA A 184 -20.14 -6.29 -21.47
CA ALA A 184 -19.38 -6.94 -20.40
C ALA A 184 -20.34 -7.53 -19.35
N HIS A 185 -20.20 -8.82 -19.07
CA HIS A 185 -21.00 -9.55 -18.09
C HIS A 185 -20.21 -9.71 -16.80
N ILE A 186 -20.73 -9.17 -15.68
CA ILE A 186 -20.00 -9.12 -14.41
C ILE A 186 -20.91 -9.63 -13.29
N TRP A 187 -20.43 -10.61 -12.52
CA TRP A 187 -21.11 -11.13 -11.33
C TRP A 187 -20.17 -11.14 -10.13
N THR A 188 -20.75 -11.10 -8.93
CA THR A 188 -19.99 -11.09 -7.68
C THR A 188 -20.74 -11.87 -6.60
N ASN A 189 -20.01 -12.51 -5.69
CA ASN A 189 -20.55 -13.19 -4.51
C ASN A 189 -20.84 -12.22 -3.35
N ARG A 190 -21.04 -10.93 -3.65
CA ARG A 190 -21.33 -9.88 -2.67
C ARG A 190 -22.84 -9.84 -2.38
N PRO A 191 -23.26 -9.35 -1.21
CA PRO A 191 -22.43 -8.69 -0.19
C PRO A 191 -21.78 -9.67 0.81
N ILE A 192 -20.59 -9.32 1.31
CA ILE A 192 -19.93 -10.06 2.42
C ILE A 192 -19.98 -9.29 3.75
N TRP A 193 -20.74 -8.20 3.80
CA TRP A 193 -21.07 -7.42 5.00
C TRP A 193 -22.49 -6.84 4.82
N PRO A 194 -23.22 -6.51 5.91
CA PRO A 194 -24.57 -5.95 5.80
C PRO A 194 -24.64 -4.73 4.87
N GLN A 195 -25.78 -4.51 4.20
CA GLN A 195 -26.00 -3.40 3.27
C GLN A 195 -27.26 -2.64 3.68
N GLY A 196 -27.20 -1.30 3.66
CA GLY A 196 -28.39 -0.46 3.82
C GLY A 196 -29.11 -0.61 5.16
N MET A 197 -28.38 -0.79 6.27
CA MET A 197 -29.00 -0.96 7.58
C MET A 197 -29.65 0.35 8.04
N ALA A 198 -30.99 0.38 8.09
CA ALA A 198 -31.73 1.57 8.53
C ALA A 198 -31.63 1.82 10.04
N LYS A 199 -31.52 0.76 10.85
CA LYS A 199 -31.43 0.84 12.32
C LYS A 199 -29.99 0.63 12.77
N ARG A 200 -29.49 1.56 13.59
CA ARG A 200 -28.19 1.42 14.27
C ARG A 200 -28.22 0.27 15.28
N LEU A 201 -27.05 -0.30 15.54
CA LEU A 201 -26.89 -1.28 16.61
C LEU A 201 -27.17 -0.63 17.96
N SER A 202 -27.75 -1.38 18.88
CA SER A 202 -27.99 -0.94 20.25
C SER A 202 -26.68 -0.55 20.93
N LYS A 203 -26.74 0.45 21.81
CA LYS A 203 -25.61 0.89 22.62
C LYS A 203 -25.00 -0.29 23.38
N ALA A 204 -23.68 -0.40 23.30
CA ALA A 204 -22.87 -1.33 24.08
C ALA A 204 -21.60 -0.61 24.57
N PRO A 205 -20.95 -1.09 25.64
CA PRO A 205 -19.63 -0.59 26.01
C PRO A 205 -18.62 -0.91 24.91
N ALA A 206 -17.83 0.08 24.49
CA ALA A 206 -16.72 -0.15 23.58
C ALA A 206 -15.69 -1.10 24.22
N PRO A 207 -15.00 -1.97 23.45
CA PRO A 207 -13.96 -2.82 24.00
C PRO A 207 -12.89 -1.96 24.70
N ALA A 208 -12.51 -2.31 25.93
CA ALA A 208 -11.66 -1.47 26.79
C ALA A 208 -10.32 -1.05 26.16
N ASN A 209 -9.82 -1.84 25.21
CA ASN A 209 -8.55 -1.60 24.53
C ASN A 209 -8.70 -0.86 23.19
N VAL A 210 -9.91 -0.41 22.84
CA VAL A 210 -10.18 0.35 21.62
C VAL A 210 -10.54 1.77 22.01
N ASP A 211 -9.76 2.72 21.51
CA ASP A 211 -10.14 4.12 21.59
C ASP A 211 -11.26 4.37 20.56
N TRP A 212 -12.49 4.46 21.05
CA TRP A 212 -13.67 4.58 20.18
C TRP A 212 -13.75 5.94 19.48
N ASP A 213 -13.32 7.01 20.14
CA ASP A 213 -13.31 8.35 19.54
C ASP A 213 -12.29 8.41 18.40
N LEU A 214 -11.09 7.89 18.63
CA LEU A 214 -10.09 7.75 17.56
C LEU A 214 -10.55 6.82 16.44
N TRP A 215 -11.25 5.73 16.76
CA TRP A 215 -11.78 4.81 15.76
C TRP A 215 -12.86 5.49 14.88
N LEU A 216 -13.75 6.29 15.48
CA LEU A 216 -14.74 7.09 14.74
C LEU A 216 -14.06 8.15 13.87
N GLY A 217 -13.00 8.78 14.36
CA GLY A 217 -12.23 9.76 13.60
C GLY A 217 -13.12 10.91 13.10
N PRO A 218 -13.17 11.19 11.78
CA PRO A 218 -13.98 12.29 11.24
C PRO A 218 -15.48 11.95 11.12
N ALA A 219 -15.89 10.72 11.43
CA ALA A 219 -17.30 10.33 11.38
C ALA A 219 -18.10 11.07 12.46
N PRO A 220 -19.39 11.40 12.21
CA PRO A 220 -20.26 11.90 13.25
C PRO A 220 -20.27 10.96 14.46
N PHE A 221 -20.19 11.54 15.65
CA PHE A 221 -20.20 10.78 16.89
C PHE A 221 -21.41 9.84 16.93
N ARG A 222 -21.16 8.61 17.35
CA ARG A 222 -22.20 7.63 17.62
C ARG A 222 -21.74 6.72 18.73
N GLU A 223 -22.69 6.24 19.51
CA GLU A 223 -22.40 5.22 20.53
C GLU A 223 -21.89 3.94 19.87
N TYR A 224 -21.00 3.25 20.56
CA TYR A 224 -20.57 1.92 20.15
C TYR A 224 -21.76 0.95 20.20
N GLY A 225 -21.81 0.04 19.23
CA GLY A 225 -22.75 -1.07 19.21
C GLY A 225 -22.04 -2.36 18.83
N GLU A 226 -22.43 -3.45 19.47
CA GLU A 226 -21.80 -4.75 19.29
C GLU A 226 -22.03 -5.26 17.86
N GLY A 227 -20.94 -5.37 17.08
CA GLY A 227 -20.98 -5.83 15.70
C GLY A 227 -20.39 -4.86 14.68
N TYR A 228 -20.10 -3.59 15.04
CA TYR A 228 -19.36 -2.70 14.12
C TYR A 228 -17.96 -3.24 13.81
N LEU A 229 -17.19 -3.54 14.85
CA LEU A 229 -15.81 -3.99 14.75
C LEU A 229 -15.70 -5.48 14.37
N PRO A 230 -14.61 -5.90 13.71
CA PRO A 230 -13.58 -5.05 13.12
C PRO A 230 -13.88 -4.64 11.67
N PHE A 231 -14.93 -5.17 11.06
CA PHE A 231 -15.10 -5.14 9.60
C PHE A 231 -16.49 -4.72 9.11
N LYS A 232 -17.51 -5.06 9.89
CA LYS A 232 -18.90 -4.99 9.45
C LYS A 232 -19.40 -3.55 9.34
N TRP A 233 -18.89 -2.60 10.13
CA TRP A 233 -19.24 -1.17 10.17
C TRP A 233 -19.63 -0.50 8.83
N ARG A 234 -19.11 -0.94 7.68
CA ARG A 234 -19.53 -0.57 6.32
C ARG A 234 -21.03 -0.66 6.04
N GLY A 235 -21.75 -1.55 6.72
CA GLY A 235 -23.19 -1.71 6.56
C GLY A 235 -24.05 -0.67 7.28
N TRP A 236 -23.45 0.16 8.12
CA TRP A 236 -24.12 1.11 9.02
C TRP A 236 -23.70 2.56 8.73
N TRP A 237 -23.29 2.80 7.49
CA TRP A 237 -22.97 4.11 7.01
C TRP A 237 -24.23 4.91 6.73
#